data_AF-A0A2A7BJM8-F1
#
_entry.id   AF-A0A2A7BJM8-F1
#
_cell.length_a   1.000
_cell.length_b   1.000
_cell.length_c   1.000
_cell.angle_alpha   90.00
_cell.angle_beta   90.00
_cell.angle_gamma   90.00
#
_symmetry.space_group_name_H-M   'P 1'
#
loop_
_entity.id
_entity.type
_entity.pdbx_description
1 polymer ?
#
loop_
_entity_poly.entity_id
_entity_poly.type
_entity_poly.pdbx_seq_one_letter_code
_entity_poly.pdbx_strand_id
1 'polypeptide(L)'
;MLNVYEMTMTTNEVKDYLDISHFIFNSLMKQGKLTPINKDTWRLDGSFLFSREEVEKVKEERKIEGITLYQASKEYHISMNQLEKWIEEGKLVYSLIEHRNRQTKFVKEEDIRELVQQVEQANPVYTFSQKHNVVLFQKFVKGNTLARVISIPKRGDIIVLDEFGTNMTLSEALKAGYESAYKLSDKPRSHHQRFVKFRFPKSAQLRNNVFHIIDNILQYVSPRNIKISEEEIFWYFEIRQSLISLPPGIQMEWIEELMPYIIEGKIVPRMNHSVYLDSNTVTKSVILTSKEYKYMKEITSETNSSIEEFIEVAIRDKINQHLLK
;
A
#
# COMPACT_ATOMS: atom_id res chain seq x y z
N MET A 1 -10.73 -24.41 59.02
CA MET A 1 -10.37 -25.48 58.07
C MET A 1 -10.67 -24.95 56.68
N LEU A 2 -9.65 -24.41 56.00
CA LEU A 2 -9.78 -23.98 54.61
C LEU A 2 -9.66 -25.21 53.72
N ASN A 3 -10.54 -25.28 52.73
CA ASN A 3 -10.89 -26.47 51.96
C ASN A 3 -9.73 -26.88 51.03
N VAL A 4 -9.05 -28.00 51.33
CA VAL A 4 -7.89 -28.49 50.57
C VAL A 4 -8.24 -28.78 49.09
N TYR A 5 -9.52 -28.96 48.79
CA TYR A 5 -10.04 -29.20 47.43
C TYR A 5 -10.06 -27.97 46.50
N GLU A 6 -9.90 -26.73 47.01
CA GLU A 6 -9.91 -25.53 46.15
C GLU A 6 -8.53 -25.15 45.56
N MET A 7 -7.45 -25.80 46.01
CA MET A 7 -6.07 -25.47 45.61
C MET A 7 -5.44 -26.45 44.61
N THR A 8 -6.15 -27.53 44.23
CA THR A 8 -5.60 -28.58 43.38
C THR A 8 -6.40 -28.76 42.09
N MET A 9 -5.72 -29.03 40.98
CA MET A 9 -6.29 -29.29 39.67
C MET A 9 -5.98 -30.71 39.21
N THR A 10 -6.95 -31.39 38.62
CA THR A 10 -6.78 -32.71 38.00
C THR A 10 -6.08 -32.60 36.64
N THR A 11 -5.56 -33.71 36.13
CA THR A 11 -4.96 -33.78 34.78
C THR A 11 -5.83 -33.15 33.68
N ASN A 12 -7.14 -33.32 33.73
CA ASN A 12 -8.05 -32.75 32.71
C ASN A 12 -8.17 -31.24 32.87
N GLU A 13 -8.38 -30.76 34.10
CA GLU A 13 -8.46 -29.33 34.39
C GLU A 13 -7.16 -28.60 34.06
N VAL A 14 -5.98 -29.21 34.27
CA VAL A 14 -4.70 -28.63 33.87
C VAL A 14 -4.57 -28.52 32.36
N LYS A 15 -5.01 -29.54 31.61
CA LYS A 15 -4.99 -29.50 30.14
C LYS A 15 -5.91 -28.40 29.60
N ASP A 16 -7.10 -28.29 30.17
CA ASP A 16 -8.10 -27.30 29.75
C ASP A 16 -7.65 -25.88 30.15
N TYR A 17 -7.08 -25.70 31.34
CA TYR A 17 -6.65 -24.39 31.84
C TYR A 17 -5.43 -23.83 31.12
N LEU A 18 -4.52 -24.71 30.67
CA LEU A 18 -3.34 -24.34 29.89
C LEU A 18 -3.60 -24.36 28.37
N ASP A 19 -4.77 -24.81 27.92
CA ASP A 19 -5.12 -25.06 26.52
C ASP A 19 -4.07 -25.92 25.79
N ILE A 20 -3.72 -27.06 26.39
CA ILE A 20 -2.66 -27.95 25.89
C ILE A 20 -3.17 -29.35 25.53
N SER A 21 -2.62 -29.91 24.46
CA SER A 21 -2.88 -31.31 24.12
C SER A 21 -2.24 -32.28 25.12
N HIS A 22 -2.77 -33.50 25.16
CA HIS A 22 -2.26 -34.56 26.04
C HIS A 22 -0.78 -34.88 25.81
N PHE A 23 -0.27 -34.73 24.58
CA PHE A 23 1.14 -34.90 24.26
C PHE A 23 2.04 -33.87 24.95
N ILE A 24 1.61 -32.60 24.93
CA ILE A 24 2.35 -31.49 25.55
C ILE A 24 2.35 -31.65 27.07
N PHE A 25 1.21 -32.01 27.66
CA PHE A 25 1.09 -32.33 29.08
C PHE A 25 2.09 -33.42 29.51
N ASN A 26 2.18 -34.53 28.76
CA ASN A 26 3.13 -35.61 29.06
C ASN A 26 4.60 -35.17 28.93
N SER A 27 4.90 -34.25 28.01
CA SER A 27 6.24 -33.67 27.89
C SER A 27 6.61 -32.81 29.10
N LEU A 28 5.68 -32.00 29.60
CA LEU A 28 5.88 -31.16 30.79
C LEU A 28 6.10 -32.01 32.05
N MET A 29 5.35 -33.10 32.18
CA MET A 29 5.55 -34.10 33.24
C MET A 29 6.94 -34.75 33.18
N LYS A 30 7.39 -35.15 31.99
CA LYS A 30 8.73 -35.76 31.80
C LYS A 30 9.88 -34.79 32.08
N GLN A 31 9.69 -33.52 31.77
CA GLN A 31 10.68 -32.45 32.02
C GLN A 31 10.66 -31.96 33.47
N GLY A 32 9.76 -32.46 34.32
CA GLY A 32 9.62 -32.02 35.72
C GLY A 32 9.05 -30.61 35.89
N LYS A 33 8.48 -30.03 34.83
CA LYS A 33 7.84 -28.69 34.87
C LYS A 33 6.43 -28.72 35.45
N LEU A 34 5.78 -29.88 35.40
CA LEU A 34 4.54 -30.17 36.14
C LEU A 34 4.81 -31.37 37.02
N THR A 35 4.68 -31.20 38.33
CA THR A 35 4.90 -32.24 39.33
C THR A 35 3.61 -32.58 40.05
N PRO A 36 3.12 -33.83 39.95
CA PRO A 36 1.91 -34.22 40.66
C PRO A 36 2.19 -34.34 42.15
N ILE A 37 1.29 -33.79 42.96
CA ILE A 37 1.35 -33.85 44.42
C ILE A 37 1.22 -35.30 44.90
N ASN A 38 0.38 -36.09 44.23
CA ASN A 38 0.03 -37.46 44.59
C ASN A 38 0.76 -38.52 43.75
N LYS A 39 2.05 -38.32 43.47
CA LYS A 39 2.86 -39.18 42.58
C LYS A 39 2.80 -40.67 42.91
N ASP A 40 2.69 -41.02 44.20
CA ASP A 40 2.69 -42.41 44.67
C ASP A 40 1.28 -42.95 44.99
N THR A 41 0.29 -42.06 45.15
CA THR A 41 -1.09 -42.42 45.56
C THR A 41 -2.14 -42.16 44.47
N TRP A 42 -1.76 -41.66 43.29
CA TRP A 42 -2.68 -41.29 42.21
C TRP A 42 -3.66 -42.39 41.78
N ARG A 43 -3.32 -43.68 41.98
CA ARG A 43 -4.22 -44.81 41.68
C ARG A 43 -5.42 -44.90 42.63
N LEU A 44 -5.26 -44.42 43.86
CA LEU A 44 -6.35 -44.34 44.84
C LEU A 44 -7.25 -43.13 44.55
N ASP A 45 -6.66 -42.03 44.08
CA ASP A 45 -7.36 -40.77 43.79
C ASP A 45 -7.95 -40.70 42.35
N GLY A 46 -7.70 -41.71 41.53
CA GLY A 46 -8.19 -41.82 40.15
C GLY A 46 -7.50 -40.92 39.12
N SER A 47 -6.76 -39.88 39.53
CA SER A 47 -5.99 -39.00 38.64
C SER A 47 -4.81 -38.32 39.34
N PHE A 48 -3.91 -37.72 38.57
CA PHE A 48 -2.86 -36.87 39.11
C PHE A 48 -3.45 -35.51 39.53
N LEU A 49 -3.07 -35.07 40.72
CA LEU A 49 -3.42 -33.77 41.28
C LEU A 49 -2.22 -32.83 41.24
N PHE A 50 -2.45 -31.61 40.78
CA PHE A 50 -1.45 -30.56 40.62
C PHE A 50 -1.81 -29.35 41.46
N SER A 51 -0.82 -28.65 42.02
CA SER A 51 -1.07 -27.37 42.69
C SER A 51 -1.47 -26.33 41.66
N ARG A 52 -2.57 -25.62 41.90
CA ARG A 52 -3.02 -24.53 41.02
C ARG A 52 -1.96 -23.45 40.85
N GLU A 53 -1.22 -23.12 41.92
CA GLU A 53 -0.14 -22.12 41.87
C GLU A 53 1.01 -22.53 40.95
N GLU A 54 1.37 -23.82 40.90
CA GLU A 54 2.39 -24.32 39.99
C GLU A 54 1.91 -24.28 38.54
N VAL A 55 0.64 -24.62 38.31
CA VAL A 55 0.01 -24.57 36.98
C VAL A 55 -0.09 -23.13 36.48
N GLU A 56 -0.38 -22.17 37.36
CA GLU A 56 -0.41 -20.74 37.02
C GLU A 56 0.98 -20.21 36.67
N LYS A 57 2.04 -20.58 37.40
CA LYS A 57 3.43 -20.24 37.03
C LYS A 57 3.81 -20.80 35.66
N VAL A 58 3.44 -22.04 35.36
CA VAL A 58 3.67 -22.66 34.05
C VAL A 58 2.91 -21.93 32.93
N LYS A 59 1.74 -21.35 33.23
CA LYS A 59 0.96 -20.55 32.28
C LYS A 59 1.63 -19.20 31.99
N GLU A 60 2.14 -18.53 33.03
CA GLU A 60 2.84 -17.26 32.89
C GLU A 60 4.17 -17.42 32.15
N GLU A 61 4.96 -18.45 32.45
CA GLU A 61 6.19 -18.79 31.71
C GLU A 61 5.94 -19.16 30.24
N ARG A 62 4.70 -19.55 29.90
CA ARG A 62 4.29 -19.98 28.55
C ARG A 62 3.62 -18.89 27.72
N LYS A 63 3.51 -17.65 28.19
CA LYS A 63 3.16 -16.53 27.31
C LYS A 63 4.28 -16.34 26.29
N ILE A 64 4.21 -17.07 25.19
CA ILE A 64 5.05 -16.86 24.01
C ILE A 64 4.56 -15.56 23.39
N GLU A 65 5.24 -14.46 23.68
CA GLU A 65 4.99 -13.19 23.01
C GLU A 65 5.43 -13.31 21.54
N GLY A 66 4.47 -13.19 20.62
CA GLY A 66 4.74 -13.07 19.18
C GLY A 66 4.09 -14.15 18.31
N ILE A 67 4.13 -13.91 17.00
CA ILE A 67 3.60 -14.79 15.96
C ILE A 67 4.73 -15.38 15.12
N THR A 68 4.52 -16.53 14.50
CA THR A 68 5.52 -17.10 13.58
C THR A 68 5.57 -16.31 12.27
N LEU A 69 6.71 -16.36 11.56
CA LEU A 69 6.82 -15.75 10.23
C LEU A 69 5.74 -16.22 9.24
N TYR A 70 5.33 -17.49 9.35
CA TYR A 70 4.26 -18.04 8.52
C TYR A 70 2.89 -17.45 8.86
N GLN A 71 2.59 -17.27 10.15
CA GLN A 71 1.37 -16.60 10.60
C GLN A 71 1.37 -15.13 10.18
N ALA A 72 2.49 -14.42 10.41
CA ALA A 72 2.68 -13.05 9.95
C ALA A 72 2.47 -12.89 8.44
N SER A 73 2.99 -13.82 7.65
CA SER A 73 2.83 -13.83 6.19
C SER A 73 1.36 -13.95 5.77
N LYS A 74 0.57 -14.77 6.48
CA LYS A 74 -0.85 -14.95 6.19
C LYS A 74 -1.71 -13.79 6.67
N GLU A 75 -1.46 -13.31 7.87
CA GLU A 75 -2.28 -12.31 8.55
C GLU A 75 -2.06 -10.90 7.99
N TYR A 76 -0.81 -10.56 7.68
CA TYR A 76 -0.43 -9.26 7.13
C TYR A 76 -0.20 -9.28 5.62
N HIS A 77 -0.49 -10.40 4.94
CA HIS A 77 -0.34 -10.58 3.50
C HIS A 77 1.06 -10.24 2.93
N ILE A 78 2.11 -10.38 3.74
CA ILE A 78 3.50 -10.12 3.34
C ILE A 78 4.17 -11.44 2.90
N SER A 79 4.94 -11.40 1.81
CA SER A 79 5.72 -12.57 1.37
C SER A 79 6.81 -12.94 2.37
N MET A 80 7.05 -14.24 2.60
CA MET A 80 8.14 -14.74 3.45
C MET A 80 9.50 -14.08 3.17
N ASN A 81 9.86 -13.90 1.89
CA ASN A 81 11.12 -13.26 1.49
C ASN A 81 11.26 -11.81 1.99
N GLN A 82 10.15 -11.09 2.14
CA GLN A 82 10.16 -9.71 2.62
C GLN A 82 10.33 -9.67 4.13
N LEU A 83 9.71 -10.60 4.86
CA LEU A 83 9.92 -10.78 6.30
C LEU A 83 11.37 -11.19 6.59
N GLU A 84 11.93 -12.12 5.81
CA GLU A 84 13.34 -12.51 5.91
C GLU A 84 14.28 -11.33 5.62
N LYS A 85 13.98 -10.54 4.60
CA LYS A 85 14.72 -9.32 4.29
C LYS A 85 14.69 -8.30 5.43
N TRP A 86 13.54 -8.10 6.09
CA TRP A 86 13.48 -7.20 7.26
C TRP A 86 14.26 -7.72 8.46
N ILE A 87 14.37 -9.04 8.62
CA ILE A 87 15.25 -9.65 9.62
C ILE A 87 16.73 -9.41 9.25
N GLU A 88 17.10 -9.63 7.99
CA GLU A 88 18.48 -9.40 7.50
C GLU A 88 18.90 -7.92 7.61
N GLU A 89 17.98 -7.00 7.33
CA GLU A 89 18.18 -5.55 7.47
C GLU A 89 18.16 -5.08 8.94
N GLY A 90 17.90 -5.97 9.91
CA GLY A 90 17.82 -5.64 11.34
C GLY A 90 16.58 -4.83 11.73
N LYS A 91 15.59 -4.72 10.85
CA LYS A 91 14.34 -3.97 11.06
C LYS A 91 13.29 -4.75 11.83
N LEU A 92 13.32 -6.09 11.73
CA LEU A 92 12.39 -6.98 12.42
C LEU A 92 13.16 -7.86 13.41
N VAL A 93 12.89 -7.69 14.70
CA VAL A 93 13.50 -8.49 15.76
C VAL A 93 12.80 -9.84 15.85
N TYR A 94 13.57 -10.92 15.90
CA TYR A 94 13.04 -12.27 16.02
C TYR A 94 13.57 -13.01 17.24
N SER A 95 12.75 -13.89 17.80
CA SER A 95 13.10 -14.82 18.87
C SER A 95 13.11 -16.24 18.32
N LEU A 96 14.18 -16.99 18.59
CA LEU A 96 14.30 -18.41 18.23
C LEU A 96 13.70 -19.26 19.34
N ILE A 97 12.54 -19.86 19.07
CA ILE A 97 11.84 -20.70 20.05
C ILE A 97 11.74 -22.12 19.50
N GLU A 98 12.06 -23.12 20.32
CA GLU A 98 11.81 -24.51 19.99
C GLU A 98 10.31 -24.80 20.04
N HIS A 99 9.72 -24.95 18.87
CA HIS A 99 8.32 -25.30 18.73
C HIS A 99 8.21 -26.55 17.85
N ARG A 100 7.69 -27.65 18.43
CA ARG A 100 7.53 -28.96 17.76
C ARG A 100 8.84 -29.56 17.21
N ASN A 101 9.90 -29.62 18.04
CA ASN A 101 11.22 -30.15 17.68
C ASN A 101 11.89 -29.45 16.47
N ARG A 102 11.48 -28.20 16.17
CA ARG A 102 12.10 -27.35 15.17
C ARG A 102 12.30 -25.95 15.74
N GLN A 103 13.49 -25.40 15.50
CA GLN A 103 13.78 -24.01 15.78
C GLN A 103 12.95 -23.12 14.85
N THR A 104 11.97 -22.41 15.41
CA THR A 104 11.05 -21.55 14.66
C THR A 104 11.26 -20.10 15.08
N LYS A 105 11.32 -19.19 14.09
CA LYS A 105 11.45 -17.75 14.33
C LYS A 105 10.07 -17.17 14.69
N PHE A 106 9.97 -16.57 15.86
CA PHE A 106 8.85 -15.78 16.34
C PHE A 106 9.20 -14.32 16.27
N VAL A 107 8.21 -13.48 15.99
CA VAL A 107 8.34 -12.04 15.79
C VAL A 107 7.20 -11.35 16.52
N LYS A 108 7.48 -10.19 17.11
CA LYS A 108 6.45 -9.41 17.80
C LYS A 108 5.46 -8.88 16.78
N GLU A 109 4.19 -8.94 17.14
CA GLU A 109 3.11 -8.53 16.24
C GLU A 109 3.10 -7.01 16.02
N GLU A 110 3.44 -6.24 17.06
CA GLU A 110 3.52 -4.77 17.02
C GLU A 110 4.57 -4.30 16.00
N ASP A 111 5.79 -4.88 16.04
CA ASP A 111 6.87 -4.57 15.11
C ASP A 111 6.47 -4.82 13.64
N ILE A 112 5.71 -5.89 13.38
CA ILE A 112 5.20 -6.19 12.03
C ILE A 112 4.19 -5.13 11.61
N ARG A 113 3.25 -4.76 12.48
CA ARG A 113 2.25 -3.74 12.18
C ARG A 113 2.89 -2.39 11.84
N GLU A 114 3.89 -1.96 12.61
CA GLU A 114 4.62 -0.72 12.34
C GLU A 114 5.34 -0.76 10.99
N LEU A 115 6.02 -1.88 10.67
CA LEU A 115 6.71 -2.05 9.40
C LEU A 115 5.74 -2.14 8.21
N VAL A 116 4.60 -2.83 8.37
CA VAL A 116 3.52 -2.85 7.38
C VAL A 116 3.03 -1.44 7.11
N GLN A 117 2.74 -0.67 8.17
CA GLN A 117 2.23 0.69 8.06
C GLN A 117 3.25 1.61 7.39
N GLN A 118 4.54 1.50 7.72
CA GLN A 118 5.60 2.24 7.05
C GLN A 118 5.74 1.86 5.57
N VAL A 119 5.57 0.59 5.23
CA VAL A 119 5.64 0.09 3.85
C VAL A 119 4.39 0.44 3.05
N GLU A 120 3.22 0.47 3.67
CA GLU A 120 1.98 0.96 3.05
C GLU A 120 2.04 2.47 2.81
N GLN A 121 2.58 3.24 3.76
CA GLN A 121 2.83 4.68 3.59
C GLN A 121 3.91 4.96 2.53
N ALA A 122 4.92 4.09 2.41
CA ALA A 122 6.01 4.22 1.44
C ALA A 122 5.69 3.60 0.06
N ASN A 123 4.66 2.76 -0.06
CA ASN A 123 4.32 2.13 -1.32
C ASN A 123 3.59 3.15 -2.21
N PRO A 124 4.12 3.48 -3.39
CA PRO A 124 3.44 4.37 -4.30
C PRO A 124 2.13 3.72 -4.74
N VAL A 125 1.01 4.39 -4.48
CA VAL A 125 -0.27 4.04 -5.10
C VAL A 125 -0.07 4.14 -6.61
N TYR A 126 -0.25 3.01 -7.31
CA TYR A 126 -0.08 2.99 -8.75
C TYR A 126 -1.26 3.68 -9.41
N THR A 127 -0.99 4.42 -10.49
CA THR A 127 -2.06 5.07 -11.24
C THR A 127 -2.88 4.07 -12.05
N PHE A 128 -2.25 3.02 -12.60
CA PHE A 128 -2.90 2.10 -13.54
C PHE A 128 -2.42 0.66 -13.35
N SER A 129 -3.37 -0.28 -13.23
CA SER A 129 -3.14 -1.71 -13.23
C SER A 129 -3.40 -2.30 -14.62
N GLN A 130 -2.35 -2.69 -15.33
CA GLN A 130 -2.48 -3.34 -16.63
C GLN A 130 -3.20 -4.70 -16.55
N LYS A 131 -2.97 -5.45 -15.47
CA LYS A 131 -3.55 -6.79 -15.26
C LYS A 131 -5.08 -6.74 -15.18
N HIS A 132 -5.61 -5.80 -14.42
CA HIS A 132 -7.05 -5.66 -14.21
C HIS A 132 -7.69 -4.63 -15.14
N ASN A 133 -6.87 -3.90 -15.93
CA ASN A 133 -7.27 -2.77 -16.76
C ASN A 133 -8.08 -1.72 -15.99
N VAL A 134 -7.56 -1.34 -14.81
CA VAL A 134 -8.20 -0.39 -13.89
C VAL A 134 -7.27 0.76 -13.57
N VAL A 135 -7.80 1.97 -13.51
CA VAL A 135 -7.08 3.22 -13.19
C VAL A 135 -7.60 3.81 -11.87
N LEU A 136 -6.74 4.51 -11.14
CA LEU A 136 -7.10 5.20 -9.90
C LEU A 136 -8.22 6.22 -10.17
N PHE A 137 -9.16 6.36 -9.24
CA PHE A 137 -10.39 7.15 -9.32
C PHE A 137 -11.44 6.68 -10.33
N GLN A 138 -11.20 5.59 -11.06
CA GLN A 138 -12.17 5.05 -12.01
C GLN A 138 -13.52 4.77 -11.33
N LYS A 139 -14.58 5.23 -11.99
CA LYS A 139 -15.96 5.09 -11.54
C LYS A 139 -16.53 3.71 -11.89
N PHE A 140 -17.09 3.07 -10.88
CA PHE A 140 -17.91 1.88 -10.98
C PHE A 140 -19.34 2.20 -10.54
N VAL A 141 -20.33 1.52 -11.12
CA VAL A 141 -21.75 1.75 -10.84
C VAL A 141 -22.51 0.43 -10.66
N LYS A 142 -23.47 0.45 -9.75
CA LYS A 142 -24.44 -0.63 -9.51
C LYS A 142 -25.79 0.01 -9.27
N GLY A 143 -26.65 0.00 -10.29
CA GLY A 143 -27.92 0.74 -10.24
C GLY A 143 -27.67 2.23 -10.03
N ASN A 144 -28.14 2.79 -8.91
CA ASN A 144 -27.89 4.19 -8.56
C ASN A 144 -26.66 4.38 -7.67
N THR A 145 -26.05 3.30 -7.19
CA THR A 145 -24.89 3.36 -6.30
C THR A 145 -23.61 3.44 -7.10
N LEU A 146 -22.69 4.29 -6.65
CA LEU A 146 -21.37 4.43 -7.27
C LEU A 146 -20.28 3.99 -6.31
N ALA A 147 -19.18 3.56 -6.88
CA ALA A 147 -17.95 3.26 -6.18
C ALA A 147 -16.75 3.74 -6.99
N ARG A 148 -15.64 4.06 -6.33
CA ARG A 148 -14.43 4.57 -6.97
C ARG A 148 -13.20 3.84 -6.49
N VAL A 149 -12.27 3.61 -7.41
CA VAL A 149 -10.97 3.00 -7.08
C VAL A 149 -10.16 4.02 -6.27
N ILE A 150 -9.82 3.68 -5.03
CA ILE A 150 -9.05 4.57 -4.13
C ILE A 150 -7.60 4.11 -3.93
N SER A 151 -7.29 2.85 -4.23
CA SER A 151 -5.93 2.34 -4.10
C SER A 151 -5.65 1.21 -5.09
N ILE A 152 -4.51 1.29 -5.76
CA ILE A 152 -3.95 0.24 -6.60
C ILE A 152 -2.55 -0.06 -6.05
N PRO A 153 -2.43 -1.06 -5.15
CA PRO A 153 -1.13 -1.41 -4.60
C PRO A 153 -0.29 -2.19 -5.62
N LYS A 154 1.04 -2.18 -5.43
CA LYS A 154 1.97 -3.01 -6.25
C LYS A 154 1.68 -4.51 -6.11
N ARG A 155 1.31 -4.90 -4.91
CA ARG A 155 1.01 -6.26 -4.47
C ARG A 155 -0.21 -6.18 -3.55
N GLY A 156 -1.17 -7.07 -3.73
CA GLY A 156 -2.44 -7.05 -3.01
C GLY A 156 -3.61 -6.72 -3.93
N ASP A 157 -4.78 -6.58 -3.33
CA ASP A 157 -6.02 -6.32 -4.03
C ASP A 157 -6.27 -4.83 -4.25
N ILE A 158 -6.89 -4.50 -5.37
CA ILE A 158 -7.31 -3.13 -5.69
C ILE A 158 -8.48 -2.79 -4.79
N ILE A 159 -8.42 -1.64 -4.12
CA ILE A 159 -9.47 -1.20 -3.20
C ILE A 159 -10.39 -0.19 -3.87
N VAL A 160 -11.69 -0.43 -3.70
CA VAL A 160 -12.78 0.40 -4.19
C VAL A 160 -13.59 0.88 -2.98
N LEU A 161 -13.91 2.17 -2.97
CA LEU A 161 -14.73 2.83 -1.96
C LEU A 161 -16.10 3.15 -2.55
N ASP A 162 -17.17 2.70 -1.92
CA ASP A 162 -18.53 3.09 -2.31
C ASP A 162 -18.96 4.43 -1.70
N GLU A 163 -20.10 4.97 -2.16
CA GLU A 163 -20.64 6.24 -1.66
C GLU A 163 -21.08 6.21 -0.18
N PHE A 164 -21.19 5.02 0.41
CA PHE A 164 -21.56 4.83 1.82
C PHE A 164 -20.34 4.72 2.74
N GLY A 165 -19.12 4.80 2.19
CA GLY A 165 -17.88 4.70 2.96
C GLY A 165 -17.35 3.27 3.13
N THR A 166 -17.91 2.29 2.40
CA THR A 166 -17.50 0.89 2.47
C THR A 166 -16.32 0.65 1.55
N ASN A 167 -15.22 0.18 2.13
CA ASN A 167 -14.07 -0.34 1.37
C ASN A 167 -14.34 -1.81 0.99
N MET A 168 -14.10 -2.14 -0.27
CA MET A 168 -14.14 -3.51 -0.78
C MET A 168 -13.06 -3.73 -1.82
N THR A 169 -12.71 -5.00 -2.05
CA THR A 169 -11.79 -5.34 -3.14
C THR A 169 -12.49 -5.19 -4.50
N LEU A 170 -11.73 -4.95 -5.56
CA LEU A 170 -12.26 -4.94 -6.93
C LEU A 170 -12.98 -6.24 -7.28
N SER A 171 -12.47 -7.39 -6.80
CA SER A 171 -13.09 -8.70 -7.03
C SER A 171 -14.47 -8.81 -6.36
N GLU A 172 -14.60 -8.32 -5.12
CA GLU A 172 -15.88 -8.27 -4.41
C GLU A 172 -16.85 -7.30 -5.07
N ALA A 173 -16.38 -6.12 -5.50
CA ALA A 173 -17.20 -5.15 -6.21
C ALA A 173 -17.80 -5.76 -7.49
N LEU A 174 -16.97 -6.41 -8.31
CA LEU A 174 -17.43 -7.07 -9.53
C LEU A 174 -18.44 -8.19 -9.23
N LYS A 175 -18.21 -9.02 -8.20
CA LYS A 175 -19.16 -10.05 -7.76
C LYS A 175 -20.46 -9.46 -7.24
N ALA A 176 -20.40 -8.30 -6.60
CA ALA A 176 -21.57 -7.59 -6.10
C ALA A 176 -22.39 -6.92 -7.22
N GLY A 177 -21.92 -6.96 -8.47
CA GLY A 177 -22.60 -6.41 -9.64
C GLY A 177 -22.24 -4.96 -9.98
N TYR A 178 -21.09 -4.46 -9.49
CA TYR A 178 -20.55 -3.19 -9.95
C TYR A 178 -19.90 -3.36 -11.33
N GLU A 179 -20.19 -2.43 -12.23
CA GLU A 179 -19.61 -2.38 -13.57
C GLU A 179 -18.90 -1.04 -13.81
N SER A 180 -17.89 -1.04 -14.68
CA SER A 180 -17.18 0.19 -15.06
C SER A 180 -18.15 1.14 -15.77
N ALA A 181 -18.22 2.39 -15.33
CA ALA A 181 -19.15 3.38 -15.89
C ALA A 181 -18.80 3.77 -17.34
N TYR A 182 -17.54 3.61 -17.74
CA TYR A 182 -17.04 3.89 -19.08
C TYR A 182 -15.92 2.92 -19.46
N LYS A 183 -15.64 2.83 -20.76
CA LYS A 183 -14.48 2.09 -21.27
C LYS A 183 -13.26 3.00 -21.29
N LEU A 184 -12.14 2.51 -20.78
CA LEU A 184 -10.87 3.22 -20.84
C LEU A 184 -10.30 3.19 -22.26
N SER A 185 -9.65 4.28 -22.65
CA SER A 185 -8.92 4.38 -23.92
C SER A 185 -7.75 3.38 -23.97
N ASP A 186 -7.70 2.56 -25.02
CA ASP A 186 -6.68 1.52 -25.23
C ASP A 186 -5.44 2.04 -26.00
N LYS A 187 -5.45 3.33 -26.35
CA LYS A 187 -4.38 3.96 -27.13
C LYS A 187 -3.01 3.70 -26.52
N PRO A 188 -1.97 3.50 -27.36
CA PRO A 188 -0.62 3.25 -26.88
C PRO A 188 -0.09 4.42 -26.05
N ARG A 189 0.93 4.12 -25.25
CA ARG A 189 1.65 5.14 -24.50
C ARG A 189 2.28 6.12 -25.48
N SER A 190 2.12 7.41 -25.23
CA SER A 190 2.78 8.46 -25.99
C SER A 190 4.29 8.36 -25.82
N HIS A 191 5.03 8.51 -26.92
CA HIS A 191 6.48 8.56 -26.91
C HIS A 191 7.02 9.88 -26.34
N HIS A 192 6.17 10.91 -26.20
CA HIS A 192 6.57 12.17 -25.61
C HIS A 192 6.89 11.99 -24.12
N GLN A 193 8.06 12.50 -23.72
CA GLN A 193 8.51 12.46 -22.32
C GLN A 193 7.86 13.54 -21.45
N ARG A 194 7.20 14.53 -22.06
CA ARG A 194 6.64 15.72 -21.39
C ARG A 194 5.21 15.50 -20.92
N PHE A 195 4.81 16.26 -19.90
CA PHE A 195 3.50 16.19 -19.27
C PHE A 195 2.79 17.54 -19.25
N VAL A 196 1.47 17.51 -19.34
CA VAL A 196 0.57 18.59 -18.95
C VAL A 196 0.10 18.25 -17.53
N LYS A 197 0.13 19.23 -16.62
CA LYS A 197 -0.23 19.02 -15.22
C LYS A 197 -1.52 19.72 -14.88
N PHE A 198 -2.42 18.96 -14.26
CA PHE A 198 -3.67 19.43 -13.70
C PHE A 198 -3.65 19.28 -12.19
N ARG A 199 -4.28 20.22 -11.49
CA ARG A 199 -4.43 20.22 -10.03
C ARG A 199 -5.91 20.29 -9.67
N PHE A 200 -6.41 19.25 -9.02
CA PHE A 200 -7.79 19.13 -8.58
C PHE A 200 -7.89 19.22 -7.05
N PRO A 201 -8.83 19.99 -6.49
CA PRO A 201 -9.06 20.00 -5.06
C PRO A 201 -9.66 18.65 -4.63
N LYS A 202 -9.19 18.10 -3.51
CA LYS A 202 -9.76 16.88 -2.97
C LYS A 202 -11.20 17.07 -2.54
N SER A 203 -11.98 16.01 -2.69
CA SER A 203 -13.33 15.95 -2.14
C SER A 203 -13.58 14.59 -1.51
N ALA A 204 -14.15 14.58 -0.31
CA ALA A 204 -14.64 13.36 0.33
C ALA A 204 -15.94 12.85 -0.32
N GLN A 205 -16.68 13.73 -1.02
CA GLN A 205 -17.95 13.39 -1.67
C GLN A 205 -17.70 12.82 -3.07
N LEU A 206 -17.93 11.53 -3.25
CA LEU A 206 -17.69 10.84 -4.53
C LEU A 206 -18.57 11.32 -5.70
N ARG A 207 -19.64 12.09 -5.41
CA ARG A 207 -20.54 12.75 -6.38
C ARG A 207 -20.15 14.20 -6.69
N ASN A 208 -19.08 14.72 -6.12
CA ASN A 208 -18.62 16.08 -6.38
C ASN A 208 -18.26 16.26 -7.87
N ASN A 209 -18.49 17.46 -8.41
CA ASN A 209 -18.22 17.78 -9.82
C ASN A 209 -16.75 17.53 -10.24
N VAL A 210 -15.79 17.68 -9.32
CA VAL A 210 -14.37 17.36 -9.59
C VAL A 210 -14.23 15.94 -10.12
N PHE A 211 -15.00 14.99 -9.59
CA PHE A 211 -14.95 13.62 -10.03
C PHE A 211 -15.58 13.40 -11.42
N HIS A 212 -16.56 14.22 -11.83
CA HIS A 212 -17.07 14.20 -13.20
C HIS A 212 -15.97 14.60 -14.19
N ILE A 213 -15.20 15.64 -13.86
CA ILE A 213 -14.09 16.11 -14.67
C ILE A 213 -12.98 15.04 -14.74
N ILE A 214 -12.67 14.39 -13.61
CA ILE A 214 -11.74 13.25 -13.59
C ILE A 214 -12.25 12.11 -14.48
N ASP A 215 -13.54 11.76 -14.40
CA ASP A 215 -14.12 10.73 -15.26
C ASP A 215 -13.97 11.08 -16.76
N ASN A 216 -14.19 12.34 -17.14
CA ASN A 216 -13.98 12.83 -18.50
C ASN A 216 -12.52 12.70 -18.95
N ILE A 217 -11.53 12.88 -18.05
CA ILE A 217 -10.13 12.59 -18.37
C ILE A 217 -9.93 11.09 -18.58
N LEU A 218 -10.34 10.27 -17.63
CA LEU A 218 -10.06 8.82 -17.61
C LEU A 218 -10.73 8.08 -18.77
N GLN A 219 -11.87 8.58 -19.25
CA GLN A 219 -12.58 8.02 -20.40
C GLN A 219 -11.82 8.21 -21.72
N TYR A 220 -11.25 9.40 -21.96
CA TYR A 220 -10.68 9.75 -23.27
C TYR A 220 -9.15 9.68 -23.32
N VAL A 221 -8.48 9.91 -22.20
CA VAL A 221 -7.01 9.83 -22.08
C VAL A 221 -6.61 8.39 -21.74
N SER A 222 -5.65 7.85 -22.49
CA SER A 222 -5.11 6.51 -22.20
C SER A 222 -4.53 6.45 -20.79
N PRO A 223 -4.93 5.48 -19.94
CA PRO A 223 -4.39 5.31 -18.59
C PRO A 223 -2.86 5.17 -18.55
N ARG A 224 -2.25 4.69 -19.65
CA ARG A 224 -0.79 4.53 -19.79
C ARG A 224 -0.04 5.86 -19.85
N ASN A 225 -0.76 6.94 -20.14
CA ASN A 225 -0.26 8.31 -20.25
C ASN A 225 -0.58 9.16 -19.02
N ILE A 226 -1.28 8.62 -18.03
CA ILE A 226 -1.67 9.34 -16.83
C ILE A 226 -0.77 8.88 -15.68
N LYS A 227 -0.29 9.85 -14.90
CA LYS A 227 0.30 9.63 -13.59
C LYS A 227 -0.44 10.51 -12.60
N ILE A 228 -0.87 9.90 -11.51
CA ILE A 228 -1.59 10.60 -10.44
C ILE A 228 -0.72 10.58 -9.19
N SER A 229 -0.57 11.74 -8.58
CA SER A 229 0.03 11.91 -7.27
C SER A 229 -0.90 12.70 -6.35
N GLU A 230 -0.69 12.54 -5.06
CA GLU A 230 -1.53 13.10 -4.02
C GLU A 230 -0.67 13.94 -3.07
N GLU A 231 -1.10 15.16 -2.77
CA GLU A 231 -0.62 15.98 -1.65
C GLU A 231 -1.76 16.17 -0.66
N GLU A 232 -1.57 16.84 0.48
CA GLU A 232 -2.60 16.95 1.55
C GLU A 232 -4.00 17.37 1.03
N ILE A 233 -4.06 18.42 0.21
CA ILE A 233 -5.33 19.08 -0.17
C ILE A 233 -5.67 18.85 -1.66
N PHE A 234 -4.72 18.41 -2.47
CA PHE A 234 -4.86 18.34 -3.93
C PHE A 234 -4.48 16.99 -4.51
N TRP A 235 -5.13 16.64 -5.62
CA TRP A 235 -4.67 15.61 -6.55
C TRP A 235 -4.00 16.24 -7.76
N TYR A 236 -2.87 15.68 -8.16
CA TYR A 236 -2.14 16.12 -9.34
C TYR A 236 -2.21 15.06 -10.41
N PHE A 237 -2.66 15.46 -11.60
CA PHE A 237 -2.72 14.61 -12.77
C PHE A 237 -1.67 15.08 -13.77
N GLU A 238 -0.62 14.28 -13.94
CA GLU A 238 0.38 14.47 -14.98
C GLU A 238 0.01 13.63 -16.19
N ILE A 239 -0.37 14.28 -17.29
CA ILE A 239 -0.81 13.61 -18.51
C ILE A 239 0.25 13.81 -19.59
N ARG A 240 0.77 12.73 -20.18
CA ARG A 240 1.75 12.83 -21.27
C ARG A 240 1.18 13.62 -22.44
N GLN A 241 2.00 14.49 -23.00
CA GLN A 241 1.72 15.21 -24.24
C GLN A 241 1.26 14.22 -25.32
N SER A 242 0.04 14.40 -25.80
CA SER A 242 -0.62 13.45 -26.70
C SER A 242 -1.85 14.08 -27.38
N LEU A 243 -2.25 13.45 -28.49
CA LEU A 243 -3.49 13.77 -29.19
C LEU A 243 -4.64 12.91 -28.66
N ILE A 244 -5.60 13.58 -28.04
CA ILE A 244 -6.82 12.99 -27.50
C ILE A 244 -7.91 13.07 -28.57
N SER A 245 -8.62 11.96 -28.81
CA SER A 245 -9.74 11.94 -29.75
C SER A 245 -11.02 11.95 -28.94
N LEU A 246 -11.92 12.86 -29.27
CA LEU A 246 -13.19 13.04 -28.58
C LEU A 246 -14.36 12.75 -29.53
N PRO A 247 -15.51 12.35 -29.01
CA PRO A 247 -16.76 12.36 -29.75
C PRO A 247 -17.07 13.74 -30.39
N PRO A 248 -17.79 13.77 -31.52
CA PRO A 248 -18.27 15.02 -32.10
C PRO A 248 -19.14 15.79 -31.10
N GLY A 249 -18.98 17.12 -31.07
CA GLY A 249 -19.82 18.02 -30.27
C GLY A 249 -19.31 18.33 -28.85
N ILE A 250 -18.43 17.50 -28.27
CA ILE A 250 -17.97 17.71 -26.87
C ILE A 250 -16.60 18.39 -26.74
N GLN A 251 -15.95 18.70 -27.87
CA GLN A 251 -14.56 19.19 -27.85
C GLN A 251 -14.39 20.47 -27.03
N MET A 252 -15.28 21.45 -27.21
CA MET A 252 -15.18 22.73 -26.51
C MET A 252 -15.53 22.59 -25.03
N GLU A 253 -16.60 21.85 -24.71
CA GLU A 253 -16.99 21.54 -23.33
C GLU A 253 -15.85 20.87 -22.56
N TRP A 254 -15.21 19.85 -23.15
CA TRP A 254 -14.07 19.17 -22.54
C TRP A 254 -12.88 20.11 -22.26
N ILE A 255 -12.63 21.08 -23.15
CA ILE A 255 -11.57 22.09 -22.95
C ILE A 255 -11.96 23.05 -21.83
N GLU A 256 -13.18 23.59 -21.86
CA GLU A 256 -13.69 24.57 -20.90
C GLU A 256 -13.75 24.02 -19.48
N GLU A 257 -14.15 22.76 -19.31
CA GLU A 257 -14.18 22.09 -18.01
C GLU A 257 -12.78 21.90 -17.40
N LEU A 258 -11.78 21.62 -18.23
CA LEU A 258 -10.42 21.32 -17.77
C LEU A 258 -9.53 22.55 -17.61
N MET A 259 -9.81 23.62 -18.35
CA MET A 259 -9.02 24.83 -18.37
C MET A 259 -8.78 25.45 -16.97
N PRO A 260 -9.73 25.47 -16.02
CA PRO A 260 -9.51 26.02 -14.68
C PRO A 260 -8.51 25.21 -13.83
N TYR A 261 -8.26 23.94 -14.17
CA TYR A 261 -7.45 23.03 -13.38
C TYR A 261 -6.02 22.88 -13.90
N ILE A 262 -5.70 23.46 -15.06
CA ILE A 262 -4.36 23.38 -15.63
C ILE A 262 -3.39 24.26 -14.84
N ILE A 263 -2.24 23.70 -14.47
CA ILE A 263 -1.16 24.44 -13.80
C ILE A 263 0.13 24.46 -14.62
N GLU A 264 0.29 23.51 -15.55
CA GLU A 264 1.44 23.45 -16.46
C GLU A 264 0.98 22.89 -17.82
N GLY A 265 1.35 23.57 -18.91
CA GLY A 265 0.96 23.22 -20.27
C GLY A 265 -0.23 24.02 -20.80
N LYS A 266 -0.79 23.56 -21.91
CA LYS A 266 -1.99 24.10 -22.56
C LYS A 266 -2.79 23.00 -23.25
N ILE A 267 -4.07 23.27 -23.41
CA ILE A 267 -5.01 22.44 -24.16
C ILE A 267 -5.27 23.13 -25.50
N VAL A 268 -4.93 22.49 -26.61
CA VAL A 268 -5.05 23.09 -27.95
C VAL A 268 -6.10 22.33 -28.76
N PRO A 269 -7.21 22.97 -29.19
CA PRO A 269 -8.18 22.33 -30.08
C PRO A 269 -7.53 22.01 -31.43
N ARG A 270 -7.87 20.85 -32.00
CA ARG A 270 -7.40 20.38 -33.31
C ARG A 270 -8.57 19.94 -34.16
N MET A 271 -8.30 19.79 -35.46
CA MET A 271 -9.28 19.28 -36.42
C MET A 271 -9.72 17.85 -36.03
N ASN A 272 -10.83 17.37 -36.61
CA ASN A 272 -11.35 16.02 -36.42
C ASN A 272 -11.70 15.68 -34.95
N HIS A 273 -12.34 16.62 -34.24
CA HIS A 273 -12.82 16.41 -32.86
C HIS A 273 -11.70 15.95 -31.91
N SER A 274 -10.49 16.50 -32.09
CA SER A 274 -9.33 16.07 -31.31
C SER A 274 -8.72 17.23 -30.53
N VAL A 275 -8.11 16.92 -29.40
CA VAL A 275 -7.49 17.90 -28.53
C VAL A 275 -6.05 17.51 -28.32
N TYR A 276 -5.16 18.47 -28.47
CA TYR A 276 -3.73 18.26 -28.25
C TYR A 276 -3.33 18.84 -26.90
N LEU A 277 -2.86 17.97 -26.02
CA LEU A 277 -2.26 18.35 -24.75
C LEU A 277 -0.79 18.70 -25.00
N ASP A 278 -0.44 19.98 -24.86
CA ASP A 278 0.91 20.49 -25.10
C ASP A 278 1.53 20.95 -23.77
N SER A 279 2.70 20.43 -23.40
CA SER A 279 3.32 20.72 -22.11
C SER A 279 3.85 22.16 -21.98
N ASN A 280 3.84 22.97 -23.06
CA ASN A 280 4.47 24.30 -23.11
C ASN A 280 5.98 24.32 -22.77
N THR A 281 6.59 23.14 -22.60
CA THR A 281 8.02 22.97 -22.30
C THR A 281 8.77 22.57 -23.57
N VAL A 282 9.94 23.18 -23.77
CA VAL A 282 10.81 22.91 -24.93
C VAL A 282 12.07 22.21 -24.46
N THR A 283 12.32 21.00 -24.94
CA THR A 283 13.58 20.30 -24.72
C THR A 283 14.59 20.74 -25.78
N LYS A 284 15.77 21.21 -25.34
CA LYS A 284 16.92 21.50 -26.21
C LYS A 284 18.11 20.67 -25.75
N SER A 285 18.71 19.93 -26.68
CA SER A 285 19.98 19.25 -26.42
C SER A 285 21.12 20.26 -26.41
N VAL A 286 21.98 20.20 -25.39
CA VAL A 286 23.18 21.03 -25.27
C VAL A 286 24.39 20.13 -25.52
N ILE A 287 25.34 20.64 -26.32
CA ILE A 287 26.64 19.99 -26.51
C ILE A 287 27.61 20.63 -25.53
N LEU A 288 28.20 19.82 -24.66
CA LEU A 288 29.18 20.24 -23.66
C LEU A 288 30.52 19.59 -23.97
N THR A 289 31.62 20.31 -23.71
CA THR A 289 32.94 19.71 -23.71
C THR A 289 33.10 18.76 -22.52
N SER A 290 34.00 17.77 -22.64
CA SER A 290 34.29 16.83 -21.54
C SER A 290 34.74 17.53 -20.26
N LYS A 291 35.37 18.70 -20.38
CA LYS A 291 35.81 19.53 -19.25
C LYS A 291 34.62 20.18 -18.55
N GLU A 292 33.70 20.80 -19.31
CA GLU A 292 32.49 21.42 -18.75
C GLU A 292 31.59 20.38 -18.06
N TYR A 293 31.41 19.21 -18.67
CA TYR A 293 30.63 18.13 -18.07
C TYR A 293 31.23 17.62 -16.75
N LYS A 294 32.56 17.57 -16.65
CA LYS A 294 33.26 17.18 -15.42
C LYS A 294 33.00 18.20 -14.30
N TYR A 295 33.15 19.49 -14.58
CA TYR A 295 32.86 20.53 -13.59
C TYR A 295 31.40 20.55 -13.16
N MET A 296 30.47 20.34 -14.09
CA MET A 296 29.06 20.20 -13.74
C MET A 296 28.81 19.05 -12.76
N LYS A 297 29.44 17.88 -12.98
CA LYS A 297 29.34 16.75 -12.04
C LYS A 297 29.84 17.10 -10.65
N GLU A 298 31.00 17.76 -10.56
CA GLU A 298 31.57 18.21 -9.28
C GLU A 298 30.58 19.14 -8.55
N ILE A 299 30.06 20.17 -9.23
CA ILE A 299 29.08 21.12 -8.66
C ILE A 299 27.78 20.41 -8.20
N THR A 300 27.24 19.52 -9.02
CA THR A 300 26.00 18.79 -8.69
C THR A 300 26.19 17.83 -7.51
N SER A 301 27.39 17.27 -7.35
CA SER A 301 27.72 16.41 -6.21
C SER A 301 27.85 17.19 -4.90
N GLU A 302 28.33 18.43 -4.95
CA GLU A 302 28.42 19.33 -3.79
C GLU A 302 27.05 19.89 -3.37
N THR A 303 26.16 20.12 -4.35
CA THR A 303 24.84 20.74 -4.13
C THR A 303 23.70 19.73 -3.96
N ASN A 304 23.99 18.43 -4.04
CA ASN A 304 23.01 17.34 -4.03
C ASN A 304 21.84 17.56 -5.01
N SER A 305 22.15 18.12 -6.17
CA SER A 305 21.20 18.40 -7.26
C SER A 305 21.49 17.53 -8.48
N SER A 306 20.52 17.38 -9.37
CA SER A 306 20.76 16.72 -10.66
C SER A 306 21.43 17.67 -11.67
N ILE A 307 22.09 17.09 -12.68
CA ILE A 307 22.68 17.83 -13.80
C ILE A 307 21.61 18.66 -14.53
N GLU A 308 20.43 18.08 -14.70
CA GLU A 308 19.28 18.71 -15.35
C GLU A 308 18.78 19.92 -14.54
N GLU A 309 18.63 19.78 -13.22
CA GLU A 309 18.23 20.89 -12.34
C GLU A 309 19.26 22.03 -12.36
N PHE A 310 20.56 21.71 -12.33
CA PHE A 310 21.62 22.72 -12.43
C PHE A 310 21.51 23.52 -13.75
N ILE A 311 21.29 22.85 -14.88
CA ILE A 311 21.11 23.52 -16.18
C ILE A 311 19.88 24.41 -16.17
N GLU A 312 18.75 23.92 -15.64
CA GLU A 312 17.51 24.70 -15.59
C GLU A 312 17.66 25.97 -14.74
N VAL A 313 18.30 25.87 -13.58
CA VAL A 313 18.57 27.02 -12.70
C VAL A 313 19.48 28.02 -13.39
N ALA A 314 20.59 27.55 -14.00
CA ALA A 314 21.53 28.43 -14.68
C ALA A 314 20.88 29.20 -15.85
N ILE A 315 20.02 28.54 -16.64
CA ILE A 315 19.25 29.18 -17.71
C ILE A 315 18.30 30.23 -17.13
N ARG A 316 17.56 29.89 -16.07
CA ARG A 316 16.58 30.79 -15.45
C ARG A 316 17.24 32.03 -14.84
N ASP A 317 18.35 31.84 -14.14
CA ASP A 317 19.13 32.94 -13.57
C ASP A 317 19.64 33.88 -14.65
N LYS A 318 20.11 33.33 -15.78
CA LYS A 318 20.59 34.15 -16.90
C LYS A 318 19.46 34.95 -17.56
N ILE A 319 18.29 34.36 -17.71
CA ILE A 319 17.09 35.05 -18.22
C ILE A 319 16.66 36.16 -17.25
N ASN A 320 16.58 35.88 -15.96
CA ASN A 320 16.20 36.85 -14.93
C ASN A 320 17.15 38.06 -14.91
N GLN A 321 18.46 37.81 -15.00
CA GLN A 321 19.46 38.89 -15.13
C GLN A 321 19.27 39.75 -16.39
N HIS A 322 18.75 39.17 -17.47
CA HIS A 322 18.48 39.91 -18.70
C HIS A 322 17.18 40.72 -18.61
N LEU A 323 16.15 40.20 -17.93
CA LEU A 323 14.86 40.88 -17.73
C LEU A 323 14.91 42.00 -16.68
N LEU A 324 15.91 41.99 -15.79
CA LEU A 324 16.15 43.04 -14.78
C LEU A 324 17.00 44.21 -15.33
N LYS A 325 17.41 44.15 -16.60
CA LYS A 325 18.01 45.27 -17.34
C LYS A 325 16.94 45.92 -18.20
#